data_AF-A0A3P6CF49-F1
#
_entry.id   AF-A0A3P6CF49-F1
#
_cell.length_a   1.000
_cell.length_b   1.000
_cell.length_c   1.000
_cell.angle_alpha   90.00
_cell.angle_beta   90.00
_cell.angle_gamma   90.00
#
_symmetry.space_group_name_H-M   'P 1'
#
loop_
_entity.id
_entity.type
_entity.pdbx_description
1 polymer ?
#
loop_
_entity_poly.entity_id
_entity_poly.type
_entity_poly.pdbx_seq_one_letter_code
_entity_poly.pdbx_strand_id
1 'polypeptide(L)'
;MESRDHLYFECAYSWELWSIFAGRLGLTPARDWEGSLNQMQNLTGNKFWKRILLLYWQATIYWTWMERNCRLHRNTTRTVASMFPLIDRLMKEKILSVRDSNPASSSSLMQGDDSM
;
A
#
# COMPACT_ATOMS: atom_id res chain seq x y z
N MET A 1 -26.91 3.38 0.74
CA MET A 1 -26.56 2.01 1.17
C MET A 1 -25.07 1.88 0.93
N GLU A 2 -24.27 1.70 1.98
CA GLU A 2 -22.81 1.59 1.80
C GLU A 2 -22.44 0.15 1.44
N SER A 3 -22.17 -0.08 0.15
CA SER A 3 -21.58 -1.33 -0.30
C SER A 3 -20.06 -1.28 -0.14
N ARG A 4 -19.42 -2.45 -0.17
CA ARG A 4 -17.95 -2.57 -0.16
C ARG A 4 -17.33 -1.80 -1.34
N ASP A 5 -17.94 -1.89 -2.51
CA ASP A 5 -17.48 -1.15 -3.70
C ASP A 5 -17.62 0.36 -3.47
N HIS A 6 -18.74 0.79 -2.88
CA HIS A 6 -18.95 2.19 -2.54
C HIS A 6 -17.89 2.72 -1.56
N LEU A 7 -17.54 1.92 -0.55
CA LEU A 7 -16.58 2.29 0.48
C LEU A 7 -15.14 2.40 -0.05
N TYR A 8 -14.72 1.44 -0.87
CA TYR A 8 -13.32 1.29 -1.23
C TYR A 8 -12.98 1.79 -2.64
N PHE A 9 -13.96 1.93 -3.53
CA PHE A 9 -13.69 2.26 -4.94
C PHE A 9 -14.57 3.35 -5.54
N GLU A 10 -15.82 3.53 -5.08
CA GLU A 10 -16.68 4.63 -5.58
C GLU A 10 -16.56 5.90 -4.72
N CYS A 11 -16.18 5.76 -3.44
CA CYS A 11 -15.94 6.91 -2.58
C CYS A 11 -14.72 7.70 -3.11
N ALA A 12 -14.92 8.99 -3.36
CA ALA A 12 -13.88 9.87 -3.90
C ALA A 12 -12.59 9.85 -3.06
N TYR A 13 -12.73 9.77 -1.73
CA TYR A 13 -11.59 9.72 -0.81
C TYR A 13 -10.73 8.47 -0.99
N SER A 14 -11.35 7.28 -0.99
CA SER A 14 -10.63 6.01 -1.10
C SER A 14 -10.06 5.80 -2.51
N TRP A 15 -10.82 6.20 -3.54
CA TRP A 15 -10.35 6.17 -4.92
C TRP A 15 -9.15 7.08 -5.15
N GLU A 16 -9.20 8.33 -4.70
CA GLU A 16 -8.11 9.29 -4.86
C GLU A 16 -6.85 8.77 -4.15
N LEU A 17 -6.99 8.29 -2.91
CA LEU A 17 -5.86 7.74 -2.15
C LEU A 17 -5.23 6.53 -2.84
N TRP A 18 -6.04 5.56 -3.30
CA TRP A 18 -5.54 4.38 -3.99
C TRP A 18 -4.87 4.73 -5.31
N SER A 19 -5.47 5.63 -6.09
CA SER A 19 -4.99 6.02 -7.42
C SER A 19 -3.61 6.65 -7.36
N ILE A 20 -3.35 7.48 -6.35
CA ILE A 20 -2.03 8.11 -6.19
C ILE A 20 -0.96 7.04 -5.89
N PHE A 21 -1.25 6.09 -4.99
CA PHE A 21 -0.29 5.02 -4.68
C PHE A 21 -0.08 4.05 -5.83
N ALA A 22 -1.16 3.60 -6.47
CA ALA A 22 -1.10 2.71 -7.63
C ALA A 22 -0.29 3.35 -8.77
N GLY A 23 -0.56 4.62 -9.09
CA GLY A 23 0.19 5.36 -10.11
C GLY A 23 1.68 5.49 -9.79
N ARG A 24 2.04 5.77 -8.54
CA ARG A 24 3.45 5.81 -8.10
C ARG A 24 4.18 4.46 -8.23
N LEU A 25 3.44 3.36 -8.16
CA LEU A 25 3.96 2.00 -8.27
C LEU A 25 3.81 1.42 -9.68
N GLY A 26 3.42 2.23 -10.67
CA GLY A 26 3.27 1.80 -12.06
C GLY A 26 2.06 0.88 -12.30
N LEU A 27 1.06 0.92 -11.41
CA LEU A 27 -0.15 0.11 -11.49
C LEU A 27 -1.34 0.98 -11.92
N THR A 28 -2.10 0.52 -12.91
CA THR A 28 -3.41 1.09 -13.24
C THR A 28 -4.49 0.46 -12.35
N PRO A 29 -5.09 1.19 -11.39
CA PRO A 29 -6.01 0.59 -10.42
C PRO A 29 -7.37 0.22 -11.05
N ALA A 30 -7.91 -0.95 -10.68
CA ALA A 30 -9.29 -1.32 -10.96
C ALA A 30 -10.31 -0.54 -10.09
N ARG A 31 -11.51 -0.31 -10.62
CA ARG A 31 -12.59 0.53 -10.04
C ARG A 31 -13.63 -0.25 -9.22
N ASP A 32 -13.45 -1.55 -9.06
CA ASP A 32 -14.35 -2.42 -8.32
C ASP A 32 -13.55 -3.40 -7.45
N TRP A 33 -14.19 -3.93 -6.41
CA TRP A 33 -13.51 -4.80 -5.47
C TRP A 33 -12.98 -6.07 -6.12
N GLU A 34 -13.76 -6.71 -6.98
CA GLU A 34 -13.40 -7.99 -7.58
C GLU A 34 -12.21 -7.82 -8.54
N GLY A 35 -12.25 -6.82 -9.40
CA GLY A 35 -11.15 -6.43 -10.28
C GLY A 35 -9.90 -6.07 -9.50
N SER A 36 -10.03 -5.30 -8.40
CA SER A 36 -8.87 -4.94 -7.58
C SER A 36 -8.27 -6.15 -6.86
N LEU A 37 -9.10 -7.04 -6.31
CA LEU A 37 -8.65 -8.27 -5.65
C LEU A 37 -7.96 -9.21 -6.66
N ASN A 38 -8.57 -9.41 -7.82
CA ASN A 38 -8.02 -10.21 -8.90
C ASN A 38 -6.67 -9.64 -9.37
N GLN A 39 -6.58 -8.31 -9.52
CA GLN A 39 -5.35 -7.62 -9.86
C GLN A 39 -4.24 -7.86 -8.83
N MET A 40 -4.56 -7.83 -7.53
CA MET A 40 -3.60 -8.11 -6.46
C MET A 40 -3.15 -9.57 -6.41
N GLN A 41 -4.06 -10.51 -6.69
CA GLN A 41 -3.75 -11.95 -6.75
C GLN A 41 -2.88 -12.30 -7.96
N ASN A 42 -3.12 -11.64 -9.10
CA ASN A 42 -2.45 -11.92 -10.37
C ASN A 42 -1.24 -11.02 -10.63
N LEU A 43 -0.70 -10.33 -9.62
CA LEU A 43 0.54 -9.56 -9.76
C LEU A 43 1.68 -10.47 -10.26
N THR A 44 2.36 -10.07 -11.32
CA THR A 44 3.51 -10.78 -11.92
C THR A 44 4.83 -10.05 -11.62
N GLY A 45 5.97 -10.68 -11.92
CA GLY A 45 7.29 -10.06 -11.73
C GLY A 45 7.92 -10.25 -10.34
N ASN A 46 8.70 -9.26 -9.90
CA ASN A 46 9.58 -9.34 -8.73
C ASN A 46 8.80 -9.43 -7.40
N LYS A 47 9.12 -10.44 -6.57
CA LYS A 47 8.47 -10.70 -5.27
C LYS A 47 8.47 -9.49 -4.32
N PHE A 48 9.55 -8.70 -4.30
CA PHE A 48 9.65 -7.49 -3.49
C PHE A 48 8.64 -6.44 -3.94
N TRP A 49 8.56 -6.17 -5.24
CA TRP A 49 7.60 -5.22 -5.80
C TRP A 49 6.15 -5.65 -5.57
N LYS A 50 5.84 -6.95 -5.72
CA LYS A 50 4.52 -7.48 -5.37
C LYS A 50 4.17 -7.22 -3.91
N ARG A 51 5.12 -7.45 -3.00
CA ARG A 51 4.92 -7.22 -1.57
C ARG A 51 4.66 -5.75 -1.27
N ILE A 52 5.39 -4.83 -1.91
CA ILE A 52 5.14 -3.39 -1.80
C ILE A 52 3.72 -3.05 -2.26
N LEU A 53 3.32 -3.49 -3.45
CA LEU A 53 1.98 -3.24 -3.99
C LEU A 53 0.87 -3.73 -3.05
N LEU A 54 0.99 -4.97 -2.56
CA LEU A 54 0.03 -5.55 -1.60
C LEU A 54 -0.02 -4.75 -0.30
N LEU A 55 1.13 -4.32 0.20
CA LEU A 55 1.24 -3.52 1.42
C LEU A 55 0.53 -2.17 1.26
N TYR A 56 0.74 -1.47 0.14
CA TYR A 56 0.05 -0.20 -0.14
C TYR A 56 -1.46 -0.37 -0.36
N TRP A 57 -1.87 -1.46 -1.00
CA TRP A 57 -3.29 -1.79 -1.18
C TRP A 57 -3.98 -2.02 0.17
N GLN A 58 -3.38 -2.86 1.03
CA GLN A 58 -3.87 -3.10 2.39
C GLN A 58 -3.90 -1.83 3.24
N ALA A 59 -2.86 -0.99 3.16
CA ALA A 59 -2.81 0.28 3.87
C ALA A 59 -3.97 1.19 3.45
N THR A 60 -4.26 1.26 2.14
CA THR A 60 -5.34 2.10 1.61
C THR A 60 -6.71 1.66 2.15
N ILE A 61 -6.97 0.35 2.21
CA ILE A 61 -8.18 -0.22 2.83
C ILE A 61 -8.27 0.16 4.31
N TYR A 62 -7.17 -0.03 5.06
CA TYR A 62 -7.13 0.26 6.49
C TYR A 62 -7.37 1.74 6.78
N TRP A 63 -6.70 2.65 6.07
CA TRP A 63 -6.83 4.09 6.30
C TRP A 63 -8.19 4.63 5.86
N THR A 64 -8.80 4.05 4.83
CA THR A 64 -10.19 4.32 4.47
C THR A 64 -11.12 3.91 5.60
N TRP A 65 -10.97 2.70 6.14
CA TRP A 65 -11.75 2.24 7.29
C TRP A 65 -11.54 3.14 8.52
N MET A 66 -10.30 3.52 8.81
CA MET A 66 -9.95 4.39 9.94
C MET A 66 -10.57 5.79 9.80
N GLU A 67 -10.48 6.42 8.64
CA GLU A 67 -11.07 7.74 8.38
C GLU A 67 -12.57 7.72 8.67
N ARG A 68 -13.26 6.70 8.16
CA ARG A 68 -14.70 6.55 8.35
C ARG A 68 -15.09 6.33 9.80
N ASN A 69 -14.35 5.49 10.52
CA ASN A 69 -14.57 5.28 11.95
C ASN A 69 -14.33 6.58 12.74
N CYS A 70 -13.31 7.37 12.38
CA CYS A 70 -13.07 8.67 12.99
C CYS A 70 -14.19 9.67 12.69
N ARG A 71 -14.74 9.65 11.48
CA ARG A 71 -15.88 10.48 11.11
C ARG A 71 -17.11 10.13 11.93
N LEU A 72 -17.41 8.83 12.07
CA LEU A 72 -18.59 8.34 12.81
C LEU A 72 -18.49 8.58 14.33
N HIS A 73 -17.33 8.29 14.93
CA HIS A 73 -17.20 8.30 16.40
C HIS A 73 -16.57 9.56 16.98
N ARG A 74 -15.84 10.34 16.16
CA ARG A 74 -15.08 11.51 16.61
C ARG A 74 -15.42 12.78 15.83
N ASN A 75 -16.38 12.70 14.91
CA ASN A 75 -16.81 13.79 14.03
C ASN A 75 -15.63 14.54 13.38
N THR A 76 -14.54 13.81 13.10
CA THR A 76 -13.28 14.37 12.61
C THR A 76 -13.01 13.80 11.22
N THR A 77 -12.72 14.66 10.26
CA THR A 77 -12.36 14.27 8.90
C THR A 77 -10.91 14.62 8.62
N ARG A 78 -10.26 13.80 7.79
CA ARG A 78 -8.89 14.03 7.33
C ARG A 78 -8.90 13.99 5.82
N THR A 79 -8.17 14.90 5.18
CA THR A 79 -8.11 14.98 3.71
C THR A 79 -7.09 13.99 3.16
N VAL A 80 -7.29 13.54 1.92
CA VAL A 80 -6.32 12.68 1.21
C VAL A 80 -4.95 13.32 1.20
N ALA A 81 -4.88 14.64 0.91
CA ALA A 81 -3.64 15.41 0.92
C ALA A 81 -2.86 15.36 2.24
N SER A 82 -3.55 15.28 3.39
CA SER A 82 -2.90 15.19 4.71
C SER A 82 -2.50 13.75 5.07
N MET A 83 -3.31 12.75 4.68
CA MET A 83 -3.04 11.35 4.98
C MET A 83 -1.97 10.75 4.09
N PHE A 84 -1.96 11.14 2.81
CA PHE A 84 -1.06 10.61 1.81
C PHE A 84 0.43 10.63 2.20
N PRO A 85 1.05 11.78 2.56
CA PRO A 85 2.47 11.81 2.92
C PRO A 85 2.77 11.01 4.20
N LEU A 86 1.82 10.96 5.13
CA LEU A 86 1.91 10.17 6.35
C LEU A 86 1.97 8.67 6.05
N ILE A 87 1.07 8.20 5.20
CA ILE A 87 1.01 6.79 4.79
C ILE A 87 2.26 6.44 3.98
N ASP A 88 2.64 7.25 2.99
CA ASP A 88 3.84 7.04 2.17
C ASP A 88 5.10 6.89 3.03
N ARG A 89 5.26 7.76 4.04
CA ARG A 89 6.38 7.69 4.99
C ARG A 89 6.36 6.40 5.81
N LEU A 90 5.23 6.07 6.44
CA LEU A 90 5.10 4.87 7.27
C LEU A 90 5.36 3.59 6.45
N MET A 91 4.90 3.55 5.21
CA MET A 91 5.12 2.42 4.32
C MET A 91 6.60 2.30 3.94
N LYS A 92 7.28 3.41 3.62
CA LYS A 92 8.73 3.40 3.36
C LYS A 92 9.53 2.94 4.57
N GLU A 93 9.23 3.46 5.76
CA GLU A 93 9.87 3.04 7.02
C GLU A 93 9.67 1.53 7.26
N LYS A 94 8.45 1.03 7.05
CA LYS A 94 8.14 -0.41 7.16
C LYS A 94 8.89 -1.25 6.12
N ILE A 95 9.00 -0.78 4.88
CA ILE A 95 9.73 -1.48 3.81
C ILE A 95 11.23 -1.55 4.15
N LEU A 96 11.81 -0.45 4.62
CA LEU A 96 13.21 -0.39 5.05
C LEU A 96 13.47 -1.35 6.22
N SER A 97 12.62 -1.30 7.25
CA SER A 97 12.72 -2.19 8.41
C SER A 97 12.64 -3.68 8.02
N VAL A 98 11.75 -4.05 7.09
CA VAL A 98 11.64 -5.43 6.58
C VAL A 98 12.88 -5.86 5.79
N ARG A 99 13.54 -4.93 5.10
CA ARG A 99 14.81 -5.21 4.41
C ARG A 99 15.93 -5.48 5.41
N ASP A 100 16.02 -4.66 6.45
CA ASP A 100 17.05 -4.77 7.48
C ASP A 100 16.90 -6.03 8.35
N SER A 101 15.66 -6.49 8.56
CA SER A 101 15.36 -7.72 9.30
C SER A 101 15.48 -9.01 8.47
N ASN A 102 15.85 -8.93 7.18
CA ASN A 102 16.15 -10.09 6.32
C ASN A 102 17.66 -10.16 5.92
N PRO A 103 18.57 -10.47 6.86
CA PRO A 103 20.01 -10.48 6.65
C PRO A 103 20.53 -11.56 5.68
N ALA A 104 19.72 -12.56 5.30
CA ALA A 104 20.09 -13.58 4.32
C ALA A 104 20.40 -13.01 2.91
N SER A 105 19.88 -11.82 2.60
CA SER A 105 20.21 -11.06 1.38
C SER A 105 21.37 -10.08 1.57
N SER A 106 21.80 -9.83 2.80
CA SER A 106 22.91 -8.92 3.14
C SER A 106 24.25 -9.66 3.22
N SER A 107 24.24 -10.98 3.43
CA SER A 107 25.46 -11.80 3.53
C SER A 107 26.18 -12.04 2.20
N SER A 108 25.55 -11.84 1.03
CA SER A 108 26.20 -12.08 -0.27
C SER A 108 27.16 -10.97 -0.70
N LEU A 109 27.30 -9.88 0.06
CA LEU A 109 28.20 -8.76 -0.26
C LEU A 109 29.48 -8.75 0.58
N MET A 110 29.66 -9.68 1.54
CA MET A 110 30.85 -9.72 2.40
C MET A 110 31.74 -10.96 2.17
N GLN A 111 31.53 -11.71 1.09
CA GLN A 111 32.36 -12.84 0.70
C GLN A 111 32.83 -12.68 -0.75
N GLY A 112 33.83 -11.83 -0.93
CA GLY A 112 34.48 -11.62 -2.20
C GLY A 112 35.75 -10.81 -1.97
N ASP A 113 36.79 -11.51 -1.54
CA ASP A 113 38.23 -11.24 -1.74
C ASP A 113 39.03 -11.66 -0.50
N ASP A 114 39.39 -12.95 -0.45
CA ASP A 114 40.57 -13.44 0.26
C ASP A 114 40.95 -14.79 -0.35
N SER A 115 41.62 -14.74 -1.50
CA SER A 115 42.42 -15.84 -2.06
C SER A 115 43.34 -15.33 -3.16
N MET A 116 44.51 -14.84 -2.76
CA MET A 116 45.76 -15.03 -3.51
C MET A 116 46.96 -14.90 -2.57
#